data_AF-A0A1G9ZAR9-F1
#
_entry.id   AF-A0A1G9ZAR9-F1
#
_cell.length_a   1.000
_cell.length_b   1.000
_cell.length_c   1.000
_cell.angle_alpha   90.00
_cell.angle_beta   90.00
_cell.angle_gamma   90.00
#
_symmetry.space_group_name_H-M   'P 1'
#
loop_
_entity.id
_entity.type
_entity.pdbx_description
1 polymer ?
#
loop_
_entity_poly.entity_id
_entity_poly.type
_entity_poly.pdbx_seq_one_letter_code
_entity_poly.pdbx_strand_id
1 'polypeptide(L)'
;MTGFKNFILRGNLVDLAVAVIIGTAFAAVVTAFTGMLLSAIAKMLGGEQPNFDNYAPGEVEVGPFLTALIAFLILAAVVYFFVVTPYVKAKERFFPSPEPGTPEDIRLLQEIRDLLATRPQA
;
A
#
# COMPACT_ATOMS: atom_id res chain seq x y z
N MET A 1 29.92 -4.22 -20.61
CA MET A 1 28.93 -3.14 -20.35
C MET A 1 27.61 -3.37 -21.09
N THR A 2 27.60 -3.93 -22.30
CA THR A 2 26.38 -4.20 -23.09
C THR A 2 25.42 -5.20 -22.43
N GLY A 3 25.94 -6.27 -21.79
CA GLY A 3 25.12 -7.27 -21.10
C GLY A 3 24.38 -6.72 -19.86
N PHE A 4 25.00 -5.80 -19.11
CA PHE A 4 24.39 -5.16 -17.96
C PHE A 4 23.27 -4.18 -18.36
N LYS A 5 23.51 -3.39 -19.43
CA LYS A 5 22.48 -2.52 -20.00
C LYS A 5 21.28 -3.34 -20.51
N ASN A 6 21.51 -4.46 -21.21
CA ASN A 6 20.45 -5.35 -21.68
C ASN A 6 19.72 -6.10 -20.53
N PHE A 7 20.36 -6.26 -19.39
CA PHE A 7 19.75 -6.82 -18.18
C PHE A 7 18.84 -5.81 -17.49
N ILE A 8 19.29 -4.56 -17.31
CA ILE A 8 18.49 -3.48 -16.71
C ILE A 8 17.35 -3.06 -17.64
N LEU A 9 17.58 -2.94 -18.95
CA LEU A 9 16.54 -2.59 -19.92
C LEU A 9 15.49 -3.69 -20.12
N ARG A 10 15.58 -4.81 -19.40
CA ARG A 10 14.51 -5.79 -19.32
C ARG A 10 13.38 -5.14 -18.52
N GLY A 11 12.35 -4.63 -19.20
CA GLY A 11 11.36 -3.67 -18.67
C GLY A 11 10.82 -3.97 -17.27
N ASN A 12 10.57 -5.24 -16.95
CA ASN A 12 10.07 -5.66 -15.64
C ASN A 12 11.05 -5.42 -14.46
N LEU A 13 12.35 -5.30 -14.71
CA LEU A 13 13.38 -5.26 -13.65
C LEU A 13 13.50 -3.87 -13.02
N VAL A 14 13.41 -2.81 -13.83
CA VAL A 14 13.47 -1.42 -13.35
C VAL A 14 12.22 -1.08 -12.55
N ASP A 15 11.04 -1.43 -13.06
CA ASP A 15 9.77 -1.15 -12.37
C ASP A 15 9.71 -1.88 -11.03
N LEU A 16 10.16 -3.14 -10.98
CA LEU A 16 10.24 -3.90 -9.74
C LEU A 16 11.26 -3.30 -8.76
N ALA A 17 12.44 -2.89 -9.23
CA ALA A 17 13.45 -2.26 -8.39
C ALA A 17 12.93 -0.94 -7.79
N VAL A 18 12.27 -0.11 -8.59
CA VAL A 18 11.67 1.16 -8.15
C VAL A 18 10.56 0.89 -7.13
N ALA A 19 9.69 -0.09 -7.39
CA ALA A 19 8.61 -0.44 -6.45
C ALA A 19 9.15 -0.86 -5.07
N VAL A 20 10.21 -1.69 -5.03
CA VAL A 20 10.82 -2.14 -3.77
C VAL A 20 11.50 -0.98 -3.03
N ILE A 21 12.24 -0.13 -3.73
CA ILE A 21 12.93 1.02 -3.13
C ILE A 21 11.91 2.01 -2.54
N ILE A 22 10.86 2.34 -3.31
CA ILE A 22 9.80 3.24 -2.84
C ILE A 22 9.06 2.60 -1.66
N GLY A 23 8.74 1.30 -1.73
CA GLY A 23 8.06 0.58 -0.65
C GLY A 23 8.83 0.62 0.66
N THR A 24 10.13 0.37 0.63
CA THR A 24 10.98 0.37 1.84
C THR A 24 11.19 1.78 2.39
N ALA A 25 11.44 2.77 1.53
CA ALA A 25 11.57 4.17 1.95
C ALA A 25 10.26 4.69 2.57
N PHE A 26 9.12 4.36 1.98
CA PHE A 26 7.80 4.74 2.48
C PHE A 26 7.50 4.08 3.83
N ALA A 27 7.80 2.79 4.00
CA ALA A 27 7.63 2.09 5.27
C ALA A 27 8.43 2.75 6.41
N ALA A 28 9.65 3.25 6.13
CA ALA A 28 10.46 3.95 7.11
C ALA A 28 9.82 5.28 7.55
N VAL A 29 9.30 6.08 6.60
CA VAL A 29 8.60 7.34 6.89
C VAL A 29 7.35 7.09 7.74
N VAL A 30 6.57 6.09 7.35
CA VAL A 30 5.37 5.63 8.06
C VAL A 30 5.69 5.21 9.50
N THR A 31 6.75 4.44 9.69
CA THR A 31 7.18 3.95 11.02
C THR A 31 7.59 5.13 11.90
N ALA A 32 8.37 6.07 11.37
CA ALA A 32 8.79 7.27 12.09
C ALA A 32 7.60 8.15 12.50
N PHE A 33 6.65 8.38 11.58
CA PHE A 33 5.44 9.17 11.85
C PHE A 33 4.56 8.52 12.93
N THR A 34 4.38 7.20 12.86
CA THR A 34 3.59 6.46 13.85
C THR A 34 4.26 6.49 15.21
N GLY A 35 5.57 6.28 15.28
CA GLY A 35 6.33 6.40 16.54
C GLY A 35 6.18 7.79 17.16
N MET A 36 6.18 8.84 16.34
CA MET A 36 5.93 10.22 16.80
C MET A 36 4.53 10.37 17.39
N LEU A 37 3.49 9.87 16.71
CA LEU A 37 2.10 9.94 17.21
C LEU A 37 1.89 9.12 18.48
N LEU A 38 2.39 7.89 18.52
CA LEU A 38 2.34 7.04 19.72
C LEU A 38 3.00 7.73 20.92
N SER A 39 4.17 8.32 20.71
CA SER A 39 4.90 9.05 21.75
C SER A 39 4.14 10.30 22.21
N ALA A 40 3.47 11.00 21.27
CA ALA A 40 2.66 12.17 21.61
C ALA A 40 1.41 11.78 22.43
N ILE A 41 0.73 10.70 22.05
CA ILE A 41 -0.44 10.18 22.77
C ILE A 41 -0.03 9.69 24.17
N ALA A 42 1.07 8.94 24.28
CA ALA A 42 1.59 8.47 25.57
C ALA A 42 1.87 9.63 26.52
N LYS A 43 2.55 10.69 26.03
CA LYS A 43 2.79 11.92 26.80
C LYS A 43 1.51 12.63 27.23
N MET A 44 0.49 12.70 26.36
CA MET A 44 -0.79 13.33 26.68
C MET A 44 -1.58 12.55 27.74
N LEU A 45 -1.46 11.23 27.76
CA LEU A 45 -2.11 10.36 28.75
C LEU A 45 -1.29 10.21 30.05
N GLY A 46 -0.17 10.94 30.17
CA GLY A 46 0.69 10.94 31.35
C GLY A 46 1.44 9.63 31.59
N GLY A 47 1.64 8.81 30.56
CA GLY A 47 2.18 7.46 30.67
C GLY A 47 3.26 7.12 29.67
N GLU A 48 3.77 5.90 29.79
CA GLU A 48 4.67 5.26 28.82
C GLU A 48 3.86 4.64 27.66
N GLN A 49 4.55 4.16 26.62
CA GLN A 49 3.89 3.43 25.53
C GLN A 49 3.11 2.21 26.09
N PRO A 50 1.98 1.81 25.47
CA PRO A 50 1.24 0.63 25.89
C PRO A 50 2.17 -0.59 25.92
N ASN A 51 2.49 -1.07 27.12
CA ASN A 51 3.39 -2.19 27.34
C ASN A 51 2.65 -3.26 28.14
N PHE A 52 2.57 -4.47 27.57
CA PHE A 52 1.92 -5.64 28.14
C PHE A 52 2.91 -6.76 28.46
N ASP A 53 4.23 -6.49 28.43
CA ASP A 53 5.31 -7.48 28.55
C ASP A 53 5.22 -8.30 29.84
N ASN A 54 4.69 -7.72 30.91
CA ASN A 54 4.52 -8.39 32.21
C ASN A 54 3.29 -9.33 32.27
N TYR A 55 2.52 -9.45 31.21
CA TYR A 55 1.36 -10.33 31.16
C TYR A 55 1.79 -11.77 30.85
N ALA A 56 1.79 -12.63 31.87
CA ALA A 56 2.19 -14.04 31.75
C ALA A 56 1.17 -15.00 32.41
N PRO A 57 0.06 -15.33 31.72
CA PRO A 57 -0.88 -16.32 32.23
C PRO A 57 -0.25 -17.72 32.19
N GLY A 58 -0.17 -18.38 33.35
CA GLY A 58 0.31 -19.77 33.44
C GLY A 58 1.79 -19.95 33.05
N GLU A 59 2.65 -18.98 33.39
CA GLU A 59 4.10 -18.97 33.09
C GLU A 59 4.46 -18.87 31.60
N VAL A 60 3.47 -18.64 30.73
CA VAL A 60 3.71 -18.35 29.31
C VAL A 60 3.85 -16.84 29.12
N GLU A 61 5.01 -16.39 28.67
CA GLU A 61 5.30 -14.99 28.35
C GLU A 61 4.56 -14.53 27.07
N VAL A 62 3.24 -14.34 27.16
CA VAL A 62 2.42 -13.83 26.04
C VAL A 62 2.43 -12.30 25.94
N GLY A 63 2.92 -11.62 26.98
CA GLY A 63 3.00 -10.18 27.09
C GLY A 63 3.70 -9.49 25.91
N PRO A 64 4.94 -9.88 25.56
CA PRO A 64 5.66 -9.28 24.44
C PRO A 64 4.94 -9.42 23.10
N PHE A 65 4.27 -10.56 22.88
CA PHE A 65 3.45 -10.76 21.68
C PHE A 65 2.25 -9.81 21.66
N LEU A 66 1.56 -9.64 22.79
CA LEU A 66 0.42 -8.74 22.90
C LEU A 66 0.83 -7.27 22.70
N THR A 67 1.97 -6.86 23.27
CA THR A 67 2.60 -5.55 23.03
C THR A 67 2.84 -5.34 21.53
N ALA A 68 3.48 -6.29 20.86
CA ALA A 68 3.77 -6.22 19.43
C ALA A 68 2.50 -6.18 18.57
N LEU A 69 1.48 -6.98 18.92
CA LEU A 69 0.20 -7.02 18.22
C LEU A 69 -0.53 -5.68 18.30
N ILE A 70 -0.60 -5.09 19.50
CA ILE A 70 -1.27 -3.80 19.71
C ILE A 70 -0.50 -2.69 19.00
N ALA A 71 0.83 -2.67 19.09
CA ALA A 71 1.66 -1.71 18.35
C ALA A 71 1.44 -1.82 16.83
N PHE A 72 1.34 -3.05 16.30
CA PHE A 72 1.04 -3.29 14.88
C PHE A 72 -0.36 -2.77 14.48
N LEU A 73 -1.38 -3.03 15.30
CA LEU A 73 -2.74 -2.54 15.03
C LEU A 73 -2.80 -1.01 15.03
N ILE A 74 -2.11 -0.35 15.97
CA ILE A 74 -2.05 1.12 16.00
C ILE A 74 -1.31 1.66 14.77
N LEU A 75 -0.18 1.06 14.40
CA LEU A 75 0.54 1.40 13.17
C LEU A 75 -0.36 1.26 11.94
N ALA A 76 -1.03 0.12 11.78
CA ALA A 76 -1.93 -0.12 10.66
C ALA A 76 -3.07 0.91 10.60
N ALA A 77 -3.68 1.23 11.75
CA ALA A 77 -4.74 2.23 11.82
C ALA A 77 -4.23 3.64 11.42
N VAL A 78 -3.09 4.07 11.97
CA VAL A 78 -2.50 5.37 11.64
C VAL A 78 -2.18 5.46 10.14
N VAL A 79 -1.56 4.43 9.57
CA VAL A 79 -1.22 4.39 8.14
C VAL A 79 -2.46 4.47 7.27
N TYR A 80 -3.48 3.67 7.61
CA TYR A 80 -4.71 3.64 6.84
C TYR A 80 -5.44 4.99 6.85
N PHE A 81 -5.61 5.60 8.03
CA PHE A 81 -6.37 6.84 8.17
C PHE A 81 -5.60 8.09 7.72
N PHE A 82 -4.31 8.21 8.03
CA PHE A 82 -3.53 9.42 7.77
C PHE A 82 -2.74 9.39 6.47
N VAL A 83 -2.53 8.22 5.86
CA VAL A 83 -1.75 8.10 4.62
C VAL A 83 -2.58 7.53 3.49
N VAL A 84 -3.13 6.32 3.67
CA VAL A 84 -3.86 5.63 2.59
C VAL A 84 -5.15 6.36 2.23
N THR A 85 -6.00 6.68 3.20
CA THR A 85 -7.28 7.35 2.97
C THR A 85 -7.13 8.71 2.28
N PRO A 86 -6.26 9.66 2.73
CA PRO A 86 -6.09 10.91 2.03
C PRO A 86 -5.41 10.73 0.67
N TYR A 87 -4.48 9.77 0.54
CA TYR A 87 -3.87 9.47 -0.75
C TYR A 87 -4.90 8.97 -1.77
N VAL A 88 -5.77 8.03 -1.39
CA VAL A 88 -6.85 7.51 -2.25
C VAL A 88 -7.80 8.64 -2.65
N LYS A 89 -8.26 9.45 -1.68
CA LYS A 89 -9.13 10.61 -1.97
C LYS A 89 -8.48 11.64 -2.88
N ALA A 90 -7.19 11.92 -2.70
CA ALA A 90 -6.44 12.82 -3.56
C ALA A 90 -6.27 12.24 -4.96
N LYS A 91 -5.92 10.95 -5.06
CA LYS A 91 -5.78 10.23 -6.32
C LYS A 91 -7.08 10.27 -7.11
N GLU A 92 -8.22 9.95 -6.50
CA GLU A 92 -9.54 10.03 -7.15
C GLU A 92 -9.86 11.45 -7.65
N ARG A 93 -9.41 12.48 -6.94
CA ARG A 93 -9.67 13.87 -7.29
C ARG A 93 -8.76 14.44 -8.39
N PHE A 94 -7.50 14.06 -8.41
CA PHE A 94 -6.50 14.61 -9.34
C PHE A 94 -6.18 13.69 -10.51
N PHE A 95 -6.39 12.38 -10.35
CA PHE A 95 -6.13 11.34 -11.34
C PHE A 95 -7.26 10.30 -11.30
N PRO A 96 -8.50 10.70 -11.68
CA PRO A 96 -9.61 9.75 -11.76
C PRO A 96 -9.15 8.60 -12.66
N SER A 97 -9.06 7.40 -12.07
CA SER A 97 -8.66 6.22 -12.84
C SER A 97 -9.78 5.97 -13.86
N PRO A 98 -9.47 5.83 -15.16
CA PRO A 98 -10.47 5.40 -16.12
C PRO A 98 -11.09 4.11 -15.59
N GLU A 99 -12.42 3.99 -15.67
CA GLU A 99 -13.10 2.75 -15.28
C GLU A 99 -12.38 1.56 -15.90
N PRO A 100 -12.24 0.41 -15.21
CA PRO A 100 -11.61 -0.78 -15.78
C PRO A 100 -12.36 -1.20 -17.05
N GLY A 101 -11.90 -0.66 -18.19
CA GLY A 101 -12.55 -0.74 -19.48
C GLY A 101 -13.29 0.52 -19.97
N THR A 102 -12.61 1.64 -20.26
CA THR A 102 -12.92 2.53 -21.41
C THR A 102 -11.88 3.67 -21.51
N PRO A 103 -11.48 4.18 -22.71
CA PRO A 103 -12.34 4.35 -23.90
C PRO A 103 -11.86 3.77 -25.24
N GLU A 104 -10.58 3.45 -25.47
CA GLU A 104 -10.16 2.96 -26.81
C GLU A 104 -10.44 1.48 -27.03
N ASP A 105 -9.99 0.61 -26.12
CA ASP A 105 -10.13 -0.84 -26.31
C ASP A 105 -11.61 -1.26 -26.35
N ILE A 106 -12.45 -0.69 -25.49
CA ILE A 106 -13.90 -0.98 -25.50
C ILE A 106 -14.57 -0.40 -26.73
N ARG A 107 -14.16 0.79 -27.20
CA ARG A 107 -14.69 1.37 -28.45
C ARG A 107 -14.28 0.50 -29.64
N LEU A 108 -13.03 0.05 -29.69
CA LEU A 108 -12.55 -0.89 -30.70
C LEU A 108 -13.32 -2.22 -30.64
N LEU A 109 -13.59 -2.76 -29.46
CA LEU A 109 -14.40 -3.97 -29.31
C LEU A 109 -15.86 -3.76 -29.73
N GLN A 110 -16.43 -2.57 -29.48
CA GLN A 110 -17.76 -2.19 -29.97
C GLN A 110 -17.78 -2.08 -31.50
N GLU A 111 -16.79 -1.41 -32.10
CA GLU A 111 -16.62 -1.32 -33.54
C GLU A 111 -16.46 -2.71 -34.17
N ILE A 112 -15.61 -3.58 -33.59
CA ILE A 112 -15.43 -4.97 -34.04
C ILE A 112 -16.74 -5.75 -33.95
N ARG A 113 -17.48 -5.64 -32.84
CA ARG A 113 -18.80 -6.28 -32.66
C ARG A 113 -19.77 -5.85 -33.77
N ASP A 114 -19.83 -4.55 -34.02
CA ASP A 114 -20.78 -3.98 -34.98
C ASP A 114 -20.42 -4.38 -36.43
N LEU A 115 -19.12 -4.42 -36.75
CA LEU A 115 -18.59 -4.94 -38.02
C LEU A 115 -18.85 -6.46 -38.20
N LEU A 116 -18.77 -7.24 -37.13
CA LEU A 116 -19.09 -8.68 -37.17
C LEU A 116 -20.60 -8.91 -37.32
N ALA A 117 -21.43 -8.11 -36.68
CA ALA A 117 -22.90 -8.21 -36.79
C ALA A 117 -23.41 -7.88 -38.20
N THR A 118 -22.72 -6.98 -38.91
CA THR A 118 -23.06 -6.62 -40.30
C THR A 118 -22.43 -7.54 -41.35
N ARG A 119 -21.52 -8.43 -40.97
CA ARG A 119 -20.86 -9.35 -41.90
C ARG A 119 -21.86 -10.42 -42.36
N PRO A 120 -22.17 -10.53 -43.67
CA PRO A 120 -23.02 -11.59 -44.19
C PRO A 120 -22.36 -12.93 -43.90
N GLN A 121 -23.08 -13.84 -43.23
CA GLN A 121 -22.64 -15.22 -43.08
C GLN A 121 -22.71 -15.86 -44.45
N ALA A 122 -21.54 -16.12 -45.06
CA ALA A 122 -21.40 -16.91 -46.27
C ALA A 122 -21.56 -18.40 -45.94
#